data_AF-A0A2V8CR54-F1
#
_entry.id   AF-A0A2V8CR54-F1
#
_cell.length_a   1.000
_cell.length_b   1.000
_cell.length_c   1.000
_cell.angle_alpha   90.00
_cell.angle_beta   90.00
_cell.angle_gamma   90.00
#
_symmetry.space_group_name_H-M   'P 1'
#
loop_
_entity.id
_entity.type
_entity.pdbx_description
1 polymer ?
#
loop_
_entity_poly.entity_id
_entity_poly.type
_entity_poly.pdbx_seq_one_letter_code
_entity_poly.pdbx_strand_id
1 'polypeptide(L)'
;MNRRDLLLLRPGGPAVLSCEQLFMRYLDSQIDGTTGRLFENLSVDLRDVTAVRLTDTAWLSREDLKQQLETILEGFKASGGQIEY
;
A
#
# COMPACT_ATOMS: atom_id res chain seq x y z
N MET A 1 -9.23 -12.85 9.93
CA MET A 1 -9.42 -11.45 9.48
C MET A 1 -8.73 -11.26 8.13
N ASN A 2 -9.41 -10.65 7.17
CA ASN A 2 -9.17 -10.80 5.72
C ASN A 2 -7.83 -10.23 5.23
N ARG A 3 -7.11 -11.04 4.44
CA ARG A 3 -5.79 -10.72 3.83
C ARG A 3 -5.87 -9.70 2.67
N ARG A 4 -7.06 -9.23 2.30
CA ARG A 4 -7.35 -8.45 1.07
C ARG A 4 -7.99 -7.09 1.32
N ASP A 5 -7.78 -6.49 2.50
CA ASP A 5 -8.50 -5.27 2.89
C ASP A 5 -7.75 -3.97 2.56
N LEU A 6 -6.44 -4.05 2.29
CA LEU A 6 -5.63 -2.88 1.93
C LEU A 6 -5.79 -2.48 0.46
N LEU A 7 -6.01 -3.48 -0.39
CA LEU A 7 -6.13 -3.33 -1.83
C LEU A 7 -7.50 -3.83 -2.25
N LEU A 8 -8.37 -2.88 -2.59
CA LEU A 8 -9.63 -3.20 -3.24
C LEU A 8 -9.32 -3.51 -4.70
N LEU A 9 -9.15 -4.80 -4.98
CA LEU A 9 -9.01 -5.33 -6.34
C LEU A 9 -10.35 -5.20 -7.06
N ARG A 10 -10.48 -4.16 -7.89
CA ARG A 10 -11.65 -3.98 -8.75
C ARG A 10 -11.44 -4.76 -10.05
N PRO A 11 -12.39 -5.63 -10.47
CA PRO A 11 -12.26 -6.33 -11.74
C PRO A 11 -12.20 -5.32 -12.90
N GLY A 12 -11.11 -5.38 -13.68
CA GLY A 12 -10.88 -4.51 -14.84
C GLY A 12 -10.42 -3.09 -14.54
N GLY A 13 -10.03 -2.77 -13.30
CA GLY A 13 -9.53 -1.44 -12.91
C GLY A 13 -8.26 -1.50 -12.05
N PRO A 14 -7.61 -0.34 -11.81
CA PRO A 14 -6.45 -0.28 -10.92
C PRO A 14 -6.83 -0.73 -9.51
N ALA A 15 -5.90 -1.39 -8.83
CA ALA A 15 -6.05 -1.75 -7.43
C ALA A 15 -6.06 -0.49 -6.58
N VAL A 16 -7.08 -0.32 -5.73
CA VAL A 16 -7.19 0.90 -4.92
C VAL A 16 -6.50 0.68 -3.59
N LEU A 17 -5.48 1.50 -3.31
CA LEU A 17 -4.77 1.57 -2.04
C LEU A 17 -5.30 2.76 -1.23
N SER A 18 -5.99 2.48 -0.14
CA SER A 18 -6.44 3.53 0.79
C SER A 18 -5.32 3.85 1.78
N CYS A 19 -4.84 5.10 1.73
CA CYS A 19 -3.77 5.56 2.62
C CYS A 19 -4.25 5.66 4.07
N GLU A 20 -5.55 5.92 4.29
CA GLU A 20 -6.18 5.87 5.61
C GLU A 20 -6.06 4.47 6.23
N GLN A 21 -6.53 3.44 5.51
CA GLN A 21 -6.46 2.05 5.96
C GLN A 21 -5.02 1.58 6.15
N LEU A 22 -4.11 1.98 5.26
CA LEU A 22 -2.68 1.72 5.42
C LEU A 22 -2.13 2.37 6.69
N PHE A 23 -2.50 3.62 6.98
CA PHE A 23 -2.07 4.33 8.18
C PHE A 23 -2.59 3.66 9.45
N MET A 24 -3.87 3.30 9.51
CA MET A 24 -4.44 2.57 10.65
C MET A 24 -3.73 1.24 10.89
N ARG A 25 -3.47 0.46 9.83
CA ARG A 25 -2.72 -0.80 9.92
C ARG A 25 -1.26 -0.59 10.30
N TYR A 26 -0.64 0.49 9.83
CA TYR A 26 0.72 0.82 10.22
C TYR A 26 0.78 1.08 11.73
N LEU A 27 -0.15 1.85 12.30
CA LEU A 27 -0.23 2.08 13.74
C LEU A 27 -0.41 0.77 14.53
N ASP A 28 -1.32 -0.09 14.09
CA ASP A 28 -1.55 -1.41 14.71
C ASP A 28 -0.28 -2.28 14.65
N SER A 29 0.37 -2.32 13.47
CA SER A 29 1.58 -3.11 13.25
C SER A 29 2.79 -2.62 14.05
N GLN A 30 2.84 -1.33 14.42
CA GLN A 30 3.88 -0.79 15.32
C GLN A 30 3.69 -1.32 16.74
N ILE A 31 2.45 -1.48 17.19
CA ILE A 31 2.12 -2.04 18.52
C ILE A 31 2.49 -3.52 18.57
N ASP A 32 2.14 -4.28 17.52
CA ASP A 32 2.42 -5.71 17.42
C ASP A 32 3.85 -6.05 16.94
N GLY A 33 4.65 -5.05 16.57
CA GLY A 33 5.99 -5.26 15.97
C GLY A 33 5.95 -6.01 14.63
N THR A 34 4.84 -5.93 13.90
CA THR A 34 4.62 -6.62 12.62
C THR A 34 4.74 -5.69 11.40
N THR A 35 5.24 -4.47 11.57
CA THR A 35 5.41 -3.47 10.50
C THR A 35 6.11 -4.03 9.26
N GLY A 36 7.20 -4.81 9.44
CA GLY A 36 7.90 -5.42 8.30
C GLY A 36 7.02 -6.36 7.48
N ARG A 37 6.17 -7.16 8.15
CA ARG A 37 5.22 -8.06 7.50
C ARG A 37 4.09 -7.30 6.78
N LEU A 38 3.67 -6.14 7.29
CA LEU A 38 2.69 -5.28 6.63
C LEU A 38 3.17 -4.85 5.23
N PHE A 39 4.39 -4.32 5.15
CA PHE A 39 4.96 -3.84 3.89
C PHE A 39 5.42 -4.94 2.94
N GLU A 40 5.87 -6.08 3.48
CA GLU A 40 6.14 -7.28 2.68
C GLU A 40 4.87 -7.78 1.98
N ASN A 41 3.77 -7.91 2.73
CA ASN A 41 2.48 -8.31 2.16
C ASN A 41 1.99 -7.30 1.12
N LEU A 42 2.14 -6.00 1.39
CA LEU A 42 1.78 -4.96 0.43
C LEU A 42 2.59 -5.08 -0.87
N SER A 43 3.89 -5.31 -0.78
CA SER A 43 4.77 -5.49 -1.94
C SER A 43 4.40 -6.73 -2.76
N VAL A 44 4.00 -7.82 -2.09
CA VAL A 44 3.53 -9.04 -2.75
C VAL A 44 2.21 -8.81 -3.48
N ASP A 45 1.25 -8.13 -2.87
CA ASP A 45 -0.04 -7.84 -3.49
C ASP A 45 0.14 -6.89 -4.69
N LEU A 46 1.04 -5.89 -4.57
CA LEU A 46 1.39 -5.00 -5.67
C LEU A 46 2.05 -5.70 -6.87
N ARG A 47 2.62 -6.90 -6.71
CA ARG A 47 3.16 -7.68 -7.84
C ARG A 47 2.09 -8.33 -8.70
N ASP A 48 0.90 -8.55 -8.16
CA ASP A 48 -0.22 -9.18 -8.88
C ASP A 48 -1.03 -8.16 -9.69
N VAL A 49 -0.78 -6.86 -9.47
CA VAL A 49 -1.53 -5.76 -10.08
C VAL A 49 -0.64 -4.99 -11.05
N THR A 50 -1.23 -4.43 -12.10
CA THR A 50 -0.51 -3.62 -13.10
C THR A 50 -0.66 -2.12 -12.88
N ALA A 51 -1.68 -1.71 -12.14
CA ALA A 51 -1.93 -0.33 -11.78
C ALA A 51 -2.45 -0.23 -10.35
N VAL A 52 -1.97 0.76 -9.60
CA VAL A 52 -2.43 1.09 -8.25
C VAL A 52 -2.93 2.53 -8.23
N ARG A 53 -4.06 2.77 -7.60
CA ARG A 53 -4.60 4.10 -7.34
C ARG A 53 -4.53 4.38 -5.84
N LEU A 54 -3.76 5.40 -5.47
CA LEU A 54 -3.73 5.90 -4.10
C LEU A 54 -4.98 6.75 -3.85
N THR A 55 -5.60 6.54 -2.70
CA THR A 55 -6.74 7.32 -2.22
C THR A 55 -6.45 7.81 -0.81
N ASP A 56 -7.08 8.93 -0.43
CA ASP A 56 -6.94 9.50 0.92
C ASP A 56 -5.50 9.85 1.30
N THR A 57 -4.71 10.33 0.33
CA THR A 57 -3.27 10.65 0.49
C THR A 57 -2.97 11.66 1.61
N ALA A 58 -3.98 12.40 2.08
CA ALA A 58 -3.89 13.25 3.26
C ALA A 58 -3.43 12.51 4.53
N TRP A 59 -3.69 11.20 4.63
CA TRP A 59 -3.27 10.36 5.75
C TRP A 59 -1.79 9.95 5.73
N LEU A 60 -1.06 10.21 4.63
CA LEU A 60 0.40 10.05 4.56
C LEU A 60 1.14 11.20 5.28
N SER A 61 0.64 11.63 6.44
CA SER A 61 1.19 12.75 7.20
C SER A 61 2.49 12.39 7.94
N ARG A 62 2.76 11.10 8.17
CA ARG A 62 4.03 10.64 8.76
C ARG A 62 5.07 10.41 7.69
N GLU A 63 6.24 11.01 7.89
CA GLU A 63 7.39 10.87 6.99
C GLU A 63 7.88 9.42 6.88
N ASP A 64 7.96 8.67 7.99
CA ASP A 64 8.39 7.26 7.96
C ASP A 64 7.48 6.37 7.11
N LEU A 65 6.16 6.51 7.28
CA LEU A 65 5.18 5.75 6.48
C LEU A 65 5.30 6.13 5.01
N LYS A 66 5.38 7.43 4.73
CA LYS A 66 5.48 7.95 3.37
C LYS A 66 6.73 7.43 2.68
N GLN A 67 7.90 7.52 3.32
CA GLN A 67 9.18 7.05 2.77
C GLN A 67 9.17 5.54 2.47
N GLN A 68 8.61 4.73 3.38
CA GLN A 68 8.49 3.28 3.15
C GLN A 68 7.54 2.97 1.99
N LEU A 69 6.39 3.66 1.92
CA LEU A 69 5.45 3.50 0.81
C LEU A 69 6.05 3.94 -0.52
N GLU A 70 6.72 5.10 -0.56
CA GLU A 70 7.40 5.61 -1.75
C GLU A 70 8.45 4.62 -2.26
N THR A 71 9.25 4.03 -1.38
CA THR A 71 10.24 3.00 -1.75
C THR A 71 9.59 1.81 -2.47
N ILE A 72 8.43 1.33 -1.97
CA ILE A 72 7.70 0.22 -2.58
C ILE A 72 7.10 0.62 -3.92
N LEU A 73 6.49 1.81 -3.99
CA LEU A 73 5.90 2.37 -5.20
C LEU A 73 6.95 2.61 -6.28
N GLU A 74 8.15 3.08 -5.93
CA GLU A 74 9.27 3.22 -6.86
C GLU A 74 9.69 1.88 -7.45
N GLY A 75 9.80 0.83 -6.62
CA GLY A 75 10.08 -0.53 -7.09
C GLY A 75 8.99 -1.09 -8.01
N PHE A 76 7.73 -0.80 -7.68
CA PHE A 76 6.58 -1.15 -8.51
C PHE A 76 6.60 -0.43 -9.86
N LYS A 77 6.87 0.88 -9.86
CA LYS A 77 6.99 1.71 -11.07
C LYS A 77 8.17 1.26 -11.95
N ALA A 78 9.30 0.92 -11.34
CA ALA A 78 10.46 0.37 -12.05
C ALA A 78 10.16 -0.99 -12.71
N SER A 79 9.24 -1.76 -12.15
CA SER A 79 8.76 -3.03 -12.71
C SER A 79 7.71 -2.84 -13.84
N GLY A 80 7.35 -1.59 -14.17
CA GLY A 80 6.35 -1.26 -15.19
C GLY A 80 4.94 -0.99 -14.65
N GLY A 81 4.77 -0.92 -13.33
CA GLY A 81 3.49 -0.61 -12.69
C GLY A 81 3.07 0.86 -12.86
N GLN A 82 1.77 1.10 -13.05
CA GLN A 82 1.22 2.44 -13.12
C GLN A 82 0.68 2.91 -11.76
N ILE A 83 1.05 4.12 -11.36
CA ILE A 83 0.59 4.72 -10.10
C ILE A 83 -0.31 5.91 -10.44
N GLU A 84 -1.52 5.89 -9.90
CA GLU A 84 -2.50 6.97 -9.97
C GLU A 84 -2.76 7.60 -8.59
N TYR A 85 -3.11 8.88 -8.55
CA TYR A 85 -3.38 9.67 -7.34
C TYR A 85 -4.78 10.29 -7.36
#